data_AF-A0A2D6WSC0-F1
#
_entry.id   AF-A0A2D6WSC0-F1
#
_cell.length_a   1.000
_cell.length_b   1.000
_cell.length_c   1.000
_cell.angle_alpha   90.00
_cell.angle_beta   90.00
_cell.angle_gamma   90.00
#
_symmetry.space_group_name_H-M   'P 1'
#
loop_
_entity.id
_entity.type
_entity.pdbx_description
1 polymer ?
#
loop_
_entity_poly.entity_id
_entity_poly.type
_entity_poly.pdbx_seq_one_letter_code
_entity_poly.pdbx_strand_id
1 'polypeptide(L)'
;MESNGLLNVAQRHIPGGKQRKRVYTLTETGRETAESLRDRILAEQVNHNDSSVPLRNLWTSPQPVLELLTHLDEGMNYHDAALVSPVSNPEGMASIDAQYGEKLVQRMFARAWEDGKITKDEQSLLSEVVEFLGMHPERVRRLSNEARKSLKIPPPEEVYYDMILQALDDGEIVQEEIDLLNTFRIHFGIDQFTHNSLLEKARNSPVVSEQYHTYAAAVRTAMQDQIITVDEHAILRTLRGTLGISEAEHEQIMNDLKNTEQR
;
A
#
# COMPACT_ATOMS: atom_id res chain seq x y z
N MET A 1 15.20 27.93 -2.05
CA MET A 1 16.32 28.50 -2.85
C MET A 1 15.90 29.75 -3.63
N GLU A 2 14.78 29.71 -4.36
CA GLU A 2 14.23 30.92 -5.03
C GLU A 2 13.78 31.99 -4.03
N SER A 3 13.09 31.59 -2.95
CA SER A 3 12.71 32.45 -1.81
C SER A 3 13.89 33.10 -1.08
N ASN A 4 15.09 32.53 -1.22
CA ASN A 4 16.29 32.95 -0.50
C ASN A 4 17.24 33.75 -1.40
N GLY A 5 16.82 34.11 -2.62
CA GLY A 5 17.63 34.89 -3.57
C GLY A 5 18.84 34.15 -4.16
N LEU A 6 18.91 32.82 -4.03
CA LEU A 6 20.05 32.02 -4.50
C LEU A 6 19.91 31.57 -5.97
N LEU A 7 18.74 31.80 -6.58
CA LEU A 7 18.42 31.39 -7.95
C LEU A 7 17.90 32.57 -8.75
N ASN A 8 18.41 32.70 -9.97
CA ASN A 8 17.81 33.50 -11.03
C ASN A 8 16.88 32.61 -11.86
N VAL A 9 15.64 33.08 -12.04
CA VAL A 9 14.63 32.40 -12.86
C VAL A 9 14.37 33.22 -14.12
N ALA A 10 14.58 32.63 -15.28
CA ALA A 10 14.34 33.29 -16.57
C ALA A 10 13.61 32.38 -17.55
N GLN A 11 12.77 32.95 -18.41
CA GLN A 11 12.19 32.21 -19.54
C GLN A 11 13.05 32.39 -20.78
N ARG A 12 13.77 31.34 -21.19
CA ARG A 12 14.65 31.37 -22.36
C ARG A 12 14.21 30.35 -23.42
N HIS A 13 14.53 30.66 -24.67
CA HIS A 13 14.42 29.69 -25.75
C HIS A 13 15.63 28.75 -25.65
N ILE A 14 15.37 27.46 -25.47
CA ILE A 14 16.44 26.44 -25.42
C ILE A 14 16.63 25.90 -26.84
N PRO A 15 17.88 25.78 -27.34
CA PRO A 15 18.14 25.18 -28.65
C PRO A 15 17.42 23.84 -28.81
N GLY A 16 16.69 23.66 -29.91
CA GLY A 16 15.89 22.45 -30.19
C GLY A 16 14.47 22.42 -29.61
N GLY A 17 14.07 23.38 -28.77
CA GLY A 17 12.70 23.48 -28.25
C GLY A 17 11.83 24.46 -29.02
N LYS A 18 10.58 24.09 -29.37
CA LYS A 18 9.60 25.01 -29.97
C LYS A 18 9.01 26.05 -28.99
N GLN A 19 9.18 25.85 -27.68
CA GLN A 19 8.60 26.70 -26.63
C GLN A 19 9.67 27.24 -25.69
N ARG A 20 9.41 28.42 -25.12
CA ARG A 20 10.24 29.02 -24.07
C ARG A 20 10.11 28.16 -22.80
N LYS A 21 11.24 27.77 -22.23
CA LYS A 21 11.30 27.00 -20.99
C LYS A 21 11.76 27.89 -19.84
N ARG A 22 11.30 27.59 -18.63
CA ARG A 22 11.87 28.17 -17.40
C ARG A 22 13.26 27.59 -17.20
N VAL A 23 14.24 28.47 -17.05
CA VAL A 23 15.65 28.14 -16.81
C VAL A 23 16.03 28.71 -15.45
N TYR A 24 16.69 27.87 -14.66
CA TYR A 24 17.20 28.21 -13.34
C TYR A 24 18.72 28.31 -13.43
N THR A 25 19.28 29.40 -12.94
CA THR A 25 20.74 29.58 -12.81
C THR A 25 21.05 30.08 -11.42
N LEU A 26 22.18 29.68 -10.84
CA LEU A 26 22.63 30.24 -9.57
C LEU A 26 22.91 31.75 -9.72
N THR A 27 22.57 32.51 -8.69
CA THR A 27 23.08 33.87 -8.50
C THR A 27 24.54 33.82 -8.06
N GLU A 28 25.24 34.96 -8.00
CA GLU A 28 26.62 35.00 -7.47
C GLU A 28 26.68 34.46 -6.03
N THR A 29 25.76 34.92 -5.19
CA THR A 29 25.61 34.41 -3.81
C THR A 29 25.19 32.94 -3.78
N GLY A 30 24.35 32.50 -4.72
CA GLY A 30 24.02 31.09 -4.93
C GLY A 30 25.23 30.23 -5.29
N ARG A 31 26.19 30.79 -6.04
CA ARG A 31 27.41 30.11 -6.44
C ARG A 31 28.39 30.01 -5.27
N GLU A 32 28.61 31.10 -4.54
CA GLU A 32 29.45 31.11 -3.32
C GLU A 32 28.93 30.12 -2.28
N THR A 33 27.60 30.09 -2.05
CA THR A 33 26.99 29.14 -1.11
C THR A 33 27.12 27.68 -1.58
N ALA A 34 27.00 27.42 -2.89
CA ALA A 34 27.21 26.09 -3.44
C ALA A 34 28.67 25.65 -3.35
N GLU A 35 29.62 26.55 -3.58
CA GLU A 35 31.06 26.28 -3.44
C GLU A 35 31.42 25.99 -1.98
N SER A 36 30.94 26.81 -1.04
CA SER A 36 31.12 26.57 0.39
C SER A 36 30.52 25.22 0.84
N LEU A 37 29.34 24.87 0.33
CA LEU A 37 28.71 23.57 0.60
C LEU A 37 29.57 22.41 0.08
N ARG A 38 30.07 22.53 -1.15
CA ARG A 38 30.95 21.53 -1.76
C ARG A 38 32.24 21.36 -0.95
N ASP A 39 32.88 22.46 -0.56
CA ASP A 39 34.13 22.41 0.22
C ASP A 39 33.92 21.78 1.59
N ARG A 40 32.76 22.05 2.22
CA ARG A 40 32.35 21.40 3.47
C ARG A 40 32.19 19.89 3.31
N ILE A 41 31.44 19.45 2.30
CA ILE A 41 31.23 18.02 2.01
C ILE A 41 32.57 17.32 1.76
N LEU A 42 33.44 17.92 0.96
CA LEU A 42 34.76 17.35 0.64
C LEU A 42 35.76 17.40 1.82
N ALA A 43 35.46 18.11 2.89
CA ALA A 43 36.26 18.15 4.10
C ALA A 43 35.84 17.08 5.14
N GLU A 44 34.67 16.45 4.96
CA GLU A 44 34.20 15.40 5.86
C GLU A 44 35.15 14.19 5.86
N GLN A 45 35.27 13.55 7.03
CA GLN A 45 36.08 12.35 7.24
C GLN A 45 35.27 11.10 6.92
N VAL A 46 35.83 10.23 6.08
CA VAL A 46 35.21 8.97 5.65
C VAL A 46 36.16 7.80 5.91
N ASN A 47 35.60 6.64 6.23
CA ASN A 47 36.37 5.43 6.46
C ASN A 47 36.66 4.74 5.12
N HIS A 48 37.92 4.47 4.85
CA HIS A 48 38.38 3.74 3.68
C HIS A 48 39.54 2.82 4.08
N ASN A 49 39.39 1.51 3.84
CA ASN A 49 40.40 0.49 4.16
C ASN A 49 40.97 0.63 5.59
N ASP A 50 40.07 0.62 6.59
CA ASP A 50 40.38 0.76 8.03
C ASP A 50 41.06 2.08 8.44
N SER A 51 41.04 3.09 7.59
CA SER A 51 41.60 4.41 7.86
C SER A 51 40.60 5.53 7.61
N SER A 52 40.57 6.52 8.50
CA SER A 52 39.77 7.74 8.31
C SER A 52 40.55 8.71 7.41
N VAL A 53 39.99 9.02 6.26
CA VAL A 53 40.56 9.96 5.29
C VAL A 53 39.54 11.02 4.90
N PRO A 54 39.95 12.26 4.59
CA PRO A 54 39.01 13.27 4.13
C PRO A 54 38.51 12.93 2.73
N LEU A 55 37.21 13.12 2.48
CA LEU A 55 36.54 12.72 1.24
C LEU A 55 37.20 13.29 -0.03
N ARG A 56 37.75 14.51 0.05
CA ARG A 56 38.53 15.11 -1.05
C ARG A 56 39.67 14.24 -1.59
N ASN A 57 40.26 13.38 -0.76
CA ASN A 57 41.37 12.53 -1.18
C ASN A 57 40.91 11.37 -2.08
N LEU A 58 39.63 11.01 -2.00
CA LEU A 58 38.99 9.98 -2.81
C LEU A 58 38.39 10.57 -4.10
N TRP A 59 38.32 11.90 -4.21
CA TRP A 59 37.75 12.58 -5.36
C TRP A 59 38.73 12.62 -6.54
N THR A 60 38.37 11.95 -7.65
CA THR A 60 39.19 11.95 -8.87
C THR A 60 38.60 12.93 -9.89
N SER A 61 39.22 14.11 -10.08
CA SER A 61 38.80 15.04 -11.15
C SER A 61 38.98 14.39 -12.53
N PRO A 62 37.98 14.45 -13.45
CA PRO A 62 36.84 15.39 -13.50
C PRO A 62 35.50 14.82 -12.99
N GLN A 63 35.49 13.80 -12.14
CA GLN A 63 34.27 13.16 -11.65
C GLN A 63 33.32 14.18 -10.98
N PRO A 64 32.01 14.19 -11.29
CA PRO A 64 31.05 15.01 -10.59
C PRO A 64 30.92 14.57 -9.12
N VAL A 65 30.77 15.55 -8.21
CA VAL A 65 30.70 15.27 -6.75
C VAL A 65 29.55 14.31 -6.40
N LEU A 66 28.42 14.37 -7.11
CA LEU A 66 27.31 13.45 -6.89
C LEU A 66 27.69 11.98 -7.17
N GLU A 67 28.52 11.74 -8.18
CA GLU A 67 29.01 10.40 -8.50
C GLU A 67 30.01 9.93 -7.44
N LEU A 68 30.80 10.81 -6.83
CA LEU A 68 31.64 10.43 -5.68
C LEU A 68 30.78 9.99 -4.48
N LEU A 69 29.67 10.70 -4.24
CA LEU A 69 28.81 10.44 -3.08
C LEU A 69 28.04 9.12 -3.19
N THR A 70 27.86 8.54 -4.38
CA THR A 70 27.22 7.22 -4.52
C THR A 70 28.06 6.11 -3.92
N HIS A 71 29.36 6.32 -3.69
CA HIS A 71 30.25 5.34 -3.08
C HIS A 71 30.25 5.37 -1.55
N LEU A 72 29.51 6.31 -0.93
CA LEU A 72 29.43 6.46 0.53
C LEU A 72 28.15 5.88 1.09
N ASP A 73 28.27 5.09 2.17
CA ASP A 73 27.12 4.60 2.93
C ASP A 73 26.68 5.56 4.06
N GLU A 74 25.58 5.21 4.74
CA GLU A 74 25.04 5.98 5.88
C GLU A 74 26.04 6.08 7.06
N GLY A 75 27.01 5.17 7.13
CA GLY A 75 28.06 5.11 8.15
C GLY A 75 29.34 5.86 7.78
N MET A 76 29.34 6.63 6.68
CA MET A 76 30.51 7.33 6.16
C MET A 76 31.65 6.38 5.74
N ASN A 77 31.34 5.13 5.37
CA ASN A 77 32.33 4.22 4.77
C ASN A 77 32.28 4.35 3.25
N TYR A 78 33.47 4.44 2.65
CA TYR A 78 33.65 4.50 1.21
C TYR A 78 33.86 3.10 0.63
N HIS A 79 33.14 2.81 -0.46
CA HIS A 79 33.19 1.53 -1.17
C HIS A 79 33.65 1.73 -2.61
N ASP A 80 34.48 0.84 -3.14
CA ASP A 80 34.99 0.94 -4.52
C ASP A 80 33.86 0.81 -5.57
N ALA A 81 32.79 0.10 -5.24
CA ALA A 81 31.59 0.01 -6.07
C ALA A 81 30.57 1.09 -5.66
N ALA A 82 29.96 1.73 -6.64
CA ALA A 82 28.88 2.68 -6.38
C ALA A 82 27.74 1.94 -5.68
N LEU A 83 27.37 2.43 -4.50
CA LEU A 83 26.25 1.90 -3.76
C LEU A 83 24.98 2.33 -4.47
N VAL A 84 24.28 1.36 -5.05
CA VAL A 84 22.86 1.49 -5.31
C VAL A 84 22.20 1.29 -3.95
N SER A 85 22.16 2.35 -3.14
CA SER A 85 21.40 2.29 -1.89
C SER A 85 19.94 2.04 -2.28
N PRO A 86 19.34 0.90 -1.88
CA PRO A 86 17.91 0.76 -1.99
C PRO A 86 17.32 1.92 -1.21
N VAL A 87 16.50 2.70 -1.88
CA VAL A 87 15.94 3.95 -1.38
C VAL A 87 15.14 3.72 -0.08
N SER A 88 14.84 2.46 0.27
CA SER A 88 14.14 2.05 1.49
C SER A 88 14.88 0.94 2.25
N ASN A 89 15.43 1.27 3.43
CA ASN A 89 15.75 0.26 4.45
C ASN A 89 14.46 -0.35 5.04
N PRO A 90 14.46 -1.63 5.45
CA PRO A 90 13.29 -2.29 6.05
C PRO A 90 12.81 -1.67 7.37
N GLU A 91 13.70 -1.04 8.15
CA GLU A 91 13.41 -0.55 9.51
C GLU A 91 13.59 0.97 9.72
N GLY A 92 14.05 1.74 8.71
CA GLY A 92 14.52 3.13 8.89
C GLY A 92 13.77 4.20 8.09
N MET A 93 13.92 5.48 8.50
CA MET A 93 13.37 6.65 7.80
C MET A 93 13.87 6.69 6.36
N ALA A 94 12.94 6.61 5.42
CA ALA A 94 13.20 6.68 4.00
C ALA A 94 13.84 8.05 3.65
N SER A 95 14.84 8.08 2.77
CA SER A 95 15.44 9.33 2.26
C SER A 95 14.38 10.27 1.68
N ILE A 96 14.66 11.56 1.49
CA ILE A 96 13.67 12.51 0.95
C ILE A 96 13.12 12.00 -0.40
N ASP A 97 13.97 11.46 -1.26
CA ASP A 97 13.57 10.86 -2.55
C ASP A 97 12.75 9.57 -2.37
N ALA A 98 13.03 8.82 -1.30
CA ALA A 98 12.27 7.64 -0.91
C ALA A 98 10.85 7.95 -0.46
N GLN A 99 10.66 9.05 0.28
CA GLN A 99 9.34 9.47 0.72
C GLN A 99 8.46 9.89 -0.47
N TYR A 100 9.07 10.48 -1.51
CA TYR A 100 8.38 10.78 -2.76
C TYR A 100 8.06 9.51 -3.56
N GLY A 101 9.00 8.57 -3.64
CA GLY A 101 8.78 7.25 -4.27
C GLY A 101 7.69 6.43 -3.56
N GLU A 102 7.71 6.42 -2.23
CA GLU A 102 6.72 5.74 -1.38
C GLU A 102 5.32 6.32 -1.59
N LYS A 103 5.19 7.66 -1.61
CA LYS A 103 3.91 8.33 -1.91
C LYS A 103 3.41 8.05 -3.32
N LEU A 104 4.31 7.95 -4.31
CA LEU A 104 3.95 7.60 -5.68
C LEU A 104 3.40 6.18 -5.74
N VAL A 105 4.11 5.23 -5.13
CA VAL A 105 3.74 3.81 -5.09
C VAL A 105 2.44 3.60 -4.32
N GLN A 106 2.26 4.31 -3.20
CA GLN A 106 1.00 4.30 -2.44
C GLN A 106 -0.19 4.76 -3.31
N ARG A 107 -0.01 5.83 -4.11
CA ARG A 107 -1.05 6.29 -5.04
C ARG A 107 -1.29 5.31 -6.18
N MET A 108 -0.25 4.68 -6.69
CA MET A 108 -0.38 3.67 -7.74
C MET A 108 -1.14 2.44 -7.22
N PHE A 109 -0.85 1.97 -6.00
CA PHE A 109 -1.64 0.92 -5.36
C PHE A 109 -3.08 1.36 -5.11
N ALA A 110 -3.31 2.57 -4.60
CA ALA A 110 -4.66 3.07 -4.37
C ALA A 110 -5.48 3.13 -5.67
N ARG A 111 -4.86 3.55 -6.78
CA ARG A 111 -5.48 3.59 -8.10
C ARG A 111 -5.72 2.20 -8.68
N ALA A 112 -4.76 1.29 -8.56
CA ALA A 112 -4.92 -0.09 -9.02
C ALA A 112 -5.99 -0.85 -8.20
N TRP A 113 -6.24 -0.42 -6.97
CA TRP A 113 -7.31 -0.94 -6.13
C TRP A 113 -8.66 -0.23 -6.32
N GLU A 114 -8.74 0.86 -7.08
CA GLU A 114 -9.97 1.64 -7.30
C GLU A 114 -11.10 0.79 -7.90
N ASP A 115 -10.74 -0.10 -8.83
CA ASP A 115 -11.67 -1.05 -9.47
C ASP A 115 -11.76 -2.40 -8.73
N GLY A 116 -11.16 -2.51 -7.53
CA GLY A 116 -11.22 -3.70 -6.65
C GLY A 116 -10.37 -4.89 -7.11
N LYS A 117 -9.71 -4.82 -8.27
CA LYS A 117 -8.83 -5.85 -8.81
C LYS A 117 -7.60 -5.21 -9.46
N ILE A 118 -6.41 -5.71 -9.12
CA ILE A 118 -5.17 -5.37 -9.83
C ILE A 118 -5.00 -6.34 -11.00
N THR A 119 -4.94 -5.81 -12.22
CA THR A 119 -4.70 -6.60 -13.42
C THR A 119 -3.23 -7.03 -13.54
N LYS A 120 -2.94 -8.04 -14.37
CA LYS A 120 -1.57 -8.51 -14.61
C LYS A 120 -0.65 -7.40 -15.14
N ASP A 121 -1.18 -6.54 -15.99
CA ASP A 121 -0.43 -5.42 -16.58
C ASP A 121 -0.11 -4.36 -15.51
N GLU A 122 -1.05 -4.04 -14.63
CA GLU A 122 -0.83 -3.14 -13.50
C GLU A 122 0.15 -3.72 -12.48
N GLN A 123 0.07 -5.03 -12.21
CA GLN A 123 1.00 -5.72 -11.33
C GLN A 123 2.43 -5.69 -11.91
N SER A 124 2.57 -5.89 -13.22
CA SER A 124 3.86 -5.77 -13.92
C SER A 124 4.41 -4.35 -13.82
N LEU A 125 3.59 -3.34 -14.09
CA LEU A 125 3.99 -1.94 -14.02
C LEU A 125 4.36 -1.52 -12.60
N LEU A 126 3.60 -1.96 -11.59
CA LEU A 126 3.93 -1.76 -10.18
C LEU A 126 5.25 -2.41 -9.81
N SER A 127 5.52 -3.63 -10.27
CA SER A 127 6.79 -4.33 -10.00
C SER A 127 7.99 -3.63 -10.63
N GLU A 128 7.86 -3.11 -11.84
CA GLU A 128 8.91 -2.36 -12.53
C GLU A 128 9.20 -1.03 -11.82
N VAL A 129 8.17 -0.31 -11.36
CA VAL A 129 8.33 0.93 -10.60
C VAL A 129 8.96 0.66 -9.23
N VAL A 130 8.60 -0.45 -8.59
CA VAL A 130 9.17 -0.89 -7.31
C VAL A 130 10.66 -1.23 -7.44
N GLU A 131 11.03 -1.95 -8.51
CA GLU A 131 12.40 -2.30 -8.83
C GLU A 131 13.23 -1.07 -9.19
N PHE A 132 12.68 -0.16 -10.00
CA PHE A 132 13.31 1.11 -10.35
C PHE A 132 13.59 1.99 -9.12
N LEU A 133 12.65 2.02 -8.16
CA LEU A 133 12.83 2.73 -6.90
C LEU A 133 13.69 1.97 -5.89
N GLY A 134 14.08 0.71 -6.17
CA GLY A 134 14.88 -0.10 -5.25
C GLY A 134 14.21 -0.31 -3.89
N MET A 135 12.88 -0.43 -3.84
CA MET A 135 12.17 -0.65 -2.58
C MET A 135 12.19 -2.12 -2.17
N HIS A 136 12.40 -2.38 -0.88
CA HIS A 136 12.36 -3.74 -0.33
C HIS A 136 10.94 -4.36 -0.47
N PRO A 137 10.83 -5.65 -0.87
CA PRO A 137 9.54 -6.32 -1.11
C PRO A 137 8.59 -6.28 0.10
N GLU A 138 9.11 -6.34 1.33
CA GLU A 138 8.28 -6.24 2.55
C GLU A 138 7.67 -4.85 2.74
N ARG A 139 8.37 -3.79 2.36
CA ARG A 139 7.89 -2.40 2.41
C ARG A 139 6.73 -2.20 1.43
N VAL A 140 6.89 -2.74 0.22
CA VAL A 140 5.88 -2.72 -0.85
C VAL A 140 4.63 -3.48 -0.44
N ARG A 141 4.80 -4.65 0.20
CA ARG A 141 3.69 -5.43 0.75
C ARG A 141 2.90 -4.64 1.80
N ARG A 142 3.59 -3.90 2.68
CA ARG A 142 2.94 -3.01 3.65
C ARG A 142 2.15 -1.89 2.97
N LEU A 143 2.73 -1.21 1.98
CA LEU A 143 2.08 -0.12 1.24
C LEU A 143 0.84 -0.61 0.48
N SER A 144 0.92 -1.79 -0.14
CA SER A 144 -0.23 -2.42 -0.80
C SER A 144 -1.36 -2.71 0.20
N ASN A 145 -1.03 -3.27 1.37
CA ASN A 145 -2.00 -3.53 2.43
C ASN A 145 -2.61 -2.25 3.00
N GLU A 146 -1.83 -1.19 3.15
CA GLU A 146 -2.28 0.12 3.62
C GLU A 146 -3.24 0.78 2.61
N ALA A 147 -2.90 0.75 1.32
CA ALA A 147 -3.79 1.19 0.25
C ALA A 147 -5.11 0.42 0.27
N ARG A 148 -5.05 -0.91 0.42
CA ARG A 148 -6.25 -1.76 0.51
C ARG A 148 -7.14 -1.41 1.70
N LYS A 149 -6.56 -1.21 2.90
CA LYS A 149 -7.30 -0.78 4.10
C LYS A 149 -7.95 0.58 3.92
N SER A 150 -7.27 1.52 3.25
CA SER A 150 -7.81 2.85 2.99
C SER A 150 -9.05 2.84 2.09
N LEU A 151 -9.16 1.85 1.20
CA LEU A 151 -10.29 1.67 0.27
C LEU A 151 -11.42 0.77 0.81
N LYS A 152 -11.34 0.28 2.06
CA LYS A 152 -12.32 -0.67 2.66
C LYS A 152 -12.59 -1.92 1.79
N ILE A 153 -11.60 -2.38 1.02
CA ILE A 153 -11.76 -3.58 0.19
C ILE A 153 -11.64 -4.81 1.10
N PRO A 154 -12.65 -5.70 1.14
CA PRO A 154 -12.63 -6.86 2.03
C PRO A 154 -11.39 -7.74 1.77
N PRO A 155 -10.81 -8.35 2.82
CA PRO A 155 -9.71 -9.30 2.69
C PRO A 155 -10.00 -10.38 1.64
N PRO A 156 -8.96 -10.91 0.97
CA PRO A 156 -9.17 -11.93 -0.05
C PRO A 156 -9.72 -13.21 0.57
N GLU A 157 -9.48 -13.42 1.87
CA GLU A 157 -10.04 -14.50 2.69
C GLU A 157 -11.56 -14.37 2.88
N GLU A 158 -12.10 -13.15 3.01
CA GLU A 158 -13.55 -12.91 3.12
C GLU A 158 -14.23 -13.14 1.78
N VAL A 159 -13.67 -12.60 0.70
CA VAL A 159 -14.19 -12.84 -0.66
C VAL A 159 -14.13 -14.34 -1.00
N TYR A 160 -13.06 -15.02 -0.60
CA TYR A 160 -12.92 -16.46 -0.79
C TYR A 160 -13.93 -17.25 0.05
N TYR A 161 -14.23 -16.81 1.27
CA TYR A 161 -15.27 -17.39 2.10
C TYR A 161 -16.66 -17.25 1.46
N ASP A 162 -16.98 -16.09 0.90
CA ASP A 162 -18.24 -15.86 0.21
C ASP A 162 -18.37 -16.75 -1.04
N MET A 163 -17.28 -16.94 -1.79
CA MET A 163 -17.25 -17.88 -2.91
C MET A 163 -17.47 -19.34 -2.48
N ILE A 164 -16.93 -19.73 -1.32
CA ILE A 164 -17.17 -21.06 -0.74
C ILE A 164 -18.64 -21.19 -0.34
N LEU A 165 -19.23 -20.18 0.32
CA LEU A 165 -20.65 -20.20 0.68
C LEU A 165 -21.55 -20.34 -0.55
N GLN A 166 -21.29 -19.57 -1.61
CA GLN A 166 -22.05 -19.65 -2.85
C GLN A 166 -21.94 -21.04 -3.51
N ALA A 167 -20.75 -21.63 -3.52
CA ALA A 167 -20.56 -22.98 -4.06
C ALA A 167 -21.21 -24.08 -3.18
N LEU A 168 -21.49 -23.80 -1.90
CA LEU A 168 -22.18 -24.71 -0.99
C LEU A 168 -23.70 -24.51 -0.95
N ASP A 169 -24.23 -23.48 -1.60
CA ASP A 169 -25.66 -23.11 -1.55
C ASP A 169 -26.56 -24.21 -2.14
N ASP A 170 -26.12 -24.83 -3.24
CA ASP A 170 -26.83 -25.93 -3.91
C ASP A 170 -26.49 -27.32 -3.33
N GLY A 171 -25.59 -27.41 -2.33
CA GLY A 171 -25.17 -28.65 -1.68
C GLY A 171 -24.28 -29.57 -2.52
N GLU A 172 -24.08 -29.28 -3.81
CA GLU A 172 -23.17 -29.97 -4.73
C GLU A 172 -22.17 -28.97 -5.32
N ILE A 173 -20.88 -29.11 -4.99
CA ILE A 173 -19.83 -28.31 -5.62
C ILE A 173 -19.46 -28.95 -6.95
N VAL A 174 -19.73 -28.28 -8.07
CA VAL A 174 -19.37 -28.79 -9.40
C VAL A 174 -17.89 -28.59 -9.71
N GLN A 175 -17.35 -29.37 -10.65
CA GLN A 175 -15.93 -29.33 -11.00
C GLN A 175 -15.45 -27.93 -11.43
N GLU A 176 -16.31 -27.16 -12.11
CA GLU A 176 -16.00 -25.79 -12.53
C GLU A 176 -15.81 -24.83 -11.33
N GLU A 177 -16.56 -25.02 -10.25
CA GLU A 177 -16.44 -24.24 -9.02
C GLU A 177 -15.19 -24.63 -8.23
N ILE A 178 -14.86 -25.92 -8.22
CA ILE A 178 -13.60 -26.42 -7.64
C ILE A 178 -12.41 -25.78 -8.36
N ASP A 179 -12.44 -25.73 -9.69
CA ASP A 179 -11.38 -25.15 -10.50
C ASP A 179 -11.28 -23.62 -10.29
N LEU A 180 -12.42 -22.94 -10.18
CA LEU A 180 -12.48 -21.51 -9.86
C LEU A 180 -11.92 -21.21 -8.45
N LEU A 181 -12.35 -21.97 -7.44
CA LEU A 181 -11.88 -21.83 -6.05
C LEU A 181 -10.38 -22.15 -5.94
N ASN A 182 -9.88 -23.15 -6.68
CA ASN A 182 -8.45 -23.47 -6.73
C ASN A 182 -7.65 -22.34 -7.39
N THR A 183 -8.15 -21.79 -8.49
CA THR A 183 -7.51 -20.68 -9.19
C THR A 183 -7.42 -19.46 -8.29
N PHE A 184 -8.51 -19.12 -7.59
CA PHE A 184 -8.54 -18.02 -6.63
C PHE A 184 -7.58 -18.26 -5.45
N ARG A 185 -7.59 -19.47 -4.88
CA ARG A 185 -6.70 -19.87 -3.79
C ARG A 185 -5.22 -19.68 -4.15
N ILE A 186 -4.83 -20.16 -5.33
CA ILE A 186 -3.45 -20.04 -5.83
C ILE A 186 -3.10 -18.58 -6.10
N HIS A 187 -4.00 -17.82 -6.75
CA HIS A 187 -3.77 -16.43 -7.12
C HIS A 187 -3.55 -15.51 -5.91
N PHE A 188 -4.29 -15.74 -4.83
CA PHE A 188 -4.21 -14.92 -3.61
C PHE A 188 -3.34 -15.52 -2.50
N GLY A 189 -2.68 -16.66 -2.76
CA GLY A 189 -1.77 -17.29 -1.79
C GLY A 189 -2.47 -17.74 -0.51
N ILE A 190 -3.70 -18.24 -0.62
CA ILE A 190 -4.47 -18.76 0.52
C ILE A 190 -3.97 -20.18 0.82
N ASP A 191 -3.37 -20.37 1.99
CA ASP A 191 -2.84 -21.67 2.41
C ASP A 191 -3.93 -22.75 2.53
N GLN A 192 -3.52 -24.01 2.40
CA GLN A 192 -4.46 -25.14 2.55
C GLN A 192 -5.12 -25.17 3.94
N PHE A 193 -4.40 -24.71 4.98
CA PHE A 193 -4.91 -24.64 6.34
C PHE A 193 -6.04 -23.59 6.47
N THR A 194 -5.85 -22.40 5.91
CA THR A 194 -6.88 -21.34 5.93
C THR A 194 -8.07 -21.73 5.07
N HIS A 195 -7.85 -22.36 3.92
CA HIS A 195 -8.93 -22.95 3.12
C HIS A 195 -9.76 -23.96 3.92
N ASN A 196 -9.12 -24.94 4.57
CA ASN A 196 -9.83 -25.94 5.36
C ASN A 196 -10.63 -25.30 6.51
N SER A 197 -10.05 -24.30 7.19
CA SER A 197 -10.74 -23.58 8.26
C SER A 197 -11.96 -22.79 7.75
N LEU A 198 -11.85 -22.15 6.59
CA LEU A 198 -12.96 -21.43 5.96
C LEU A 198 -14.04 -22.40 5.46
N LEU A 199 -13.66 -23.56 4.94
CA LEU A 199 -14.57 -24.60 4.48
C LEU A 199 -15.33 -25.25 5.65
N GLU A 200 -14.67 -25.48 6.79
CA GLU A 200 -15.35 -25.92 8.02
C GLU A 200 -16.32 -24.86 8.55
N LYS A 201 -15.94 -23.58 8.51
CA LYS A 201 -16.86 -22.48 8.87
C LYS A 201 -18.06 -22.40 7.94
N ALA A 202 -17.85 -22.57 6.64
CA ALA A 202 -18.93 -22.53 5.64
C ALA A 202 -19.89 -23.71 5.83
N ARG A 203 -19.38 -24.92 6.08
CA ARG A 203 -20.20 -26.11 6.37
C ARG A 203 -20.98 -26.02 7.68
N ASN A 204 -20.44 -25.35 8.68
CA ASN A 204 -21.09 -25.14 9.97
C ASN A 204 -21.98 -23.90 10.00
N SER A 205 -21.97 -23.08 8.95
CA SER A 205 -22.87 -21.93 8.84
C SER A 205 -24.26 -22.44 8.50
N PRO A 206 -25.30 -22.00 9.24
CA PRO A 206 -26.68 -22.37 8.90
C PRO A 206 -27.00 -21.93 7.47
N VAL A 207 -27.78 -22.71 6.72
CA VAL A 207 -28.32 -22.27 5.43
C VAL A 207 -29.21 -21.08 5.73
N VAL A 208 -28.73 -19.91 5.36
CA VAL A 208 -29.36 -18.66 5.72
C VAL A 208 -30.24 -18.22 4.54
N SER A 209 -31.55 -18.05 4.78
CA SER A 209 -32.49 -17.52 3.78
C SER A 209 -32.05 -16.15 3.25
N GLU A 210 -32.22 -15.85 1.96
CA GLU A 210 -31.85 -14.56 1.31
C GLU A 210 -32.38 -13.32 2.08
N GLN A 211 -33.53 -13.49 2.74
CA GLN A 211 -34.22 -12.50 3.56
C GLN A 211 -33.48 -12.18 4.87
N TYR A 212 -32.65 -13.09 5.38
CA TYR A 212 -31.83 -12.88 6.57
C TYR A 212 -30.79 -11.79 6.36
N HIS A 213 -30.13 -11.72 5.20
CA HIS A 213 -29.13 -10.67 4.95
C HIS A 213 -29.77 -9.29 4.95
N THR A 214 -30.96 -9.17 4.34
CA THR A 214 -31.76 -7.93 4.32
C THR A 214 -32.16 -7.52 5.73
N TYR A 215 -32.60 -8.48 6.54
CA TYR A 215 -32.99 -8.23 7.93
C TYR A 215 -31.79 -7.94 8.84
N ALA A 216 -30.70 -8.68 8.71
CA ALA A 216 -29.47 -8.48 9.47
C ALA A 216 -28.85 -7.10 9.20
N ALA A 217 -28.91 -6.61 7.96
CA ALA A 217 -28.50 -5.25 7.64
C ALA A 217 -29.38 -4.19 8.34
N ALA A 218 -30.71 -4.39 8.36
CA ALA A 218 -31.63 -3.50 9.07
C ALA A 218 -31.38 -3.52 10.59
N VAL A 219 -31.15 -4.70 11.17
CA VAL A 219 -30.83 -4.86 12.61
C VAL A 219 -29.48 -4.19 12.93
N ARG A 220 -28.46 -4.36 12.08
CA ARG A 220 -27.15 -3.71 12.26
C ARG A 220 -27.26 -2.19 12.27
N THR A 221 -28.06 -1.62 11.37
CA THR A 221 -28.31 -0.16 11.32
C THR A 221 -29.01 0.32 12.59
N ALA A 222 -30.04 -0.41 13.06
CA ALA A 222 -30.73 -0.08 14.30
C ALA A 222 -29.86 -0.27 15.56
N MET A 223 -28.82 -1.11 15.49
CA MET A 223 -27.88 -1.34 16.59
C MET A 223 -26.66 -0.43 16.55
N GLN A 224 -26.52 0.43 15.55
CA GLN A 224 -25.32 1.27 15.35
C GLN A 224 -25.04 2.19 16.55
N ASP A 225 -26.09 2.65 17.24
CA ASP A 225 -25.98 3.53 18.41
C ASP A 225 -26.09 2.76 19.74
N GLN A 226 -25.96 1.42 19.71
CA GLN A 226 -26.06 0.49 20.86
C GLN A 226 -27.40 0.52 21.63
N ILE A 227 -28.39 1.29 21.15
CA ILE A 227 -29.71 1.42 21.74
C ILE A 227 -30.72 1.25 20.63
N ILE A 228 -31.48 0.14 20.66
CA ILE A 228 -32.64 -0.03 19.78
C ILE A 228 -33.80 0.76 20.39
N THR A 229 -34.22 1.81 19.71
CA THR A 229 -35.37 2.64 20.12
C THR A 229 -36.69 1.89 19.94
N VAL A 230 -37.76 2.38 20.57
CA VAL A 230 -39.08 1.69 20.57
C VAL A 230 -39.66 1.62 19.16
N ASP A 231 -39.44 2.65 18.37
CA ASP A 231 -39.82 2.81 16.97
C ASP A 231 -38.98 1.91 16.05
N GLU A 232 -37.67 1.83 16.22
CA GLU A 232 -36.82 0.87 15.49
C GLU A 232 -37.22 -0.58 15.80
N HIS A 233 -37.55 -0.88 17.06
CA HIS A 233 -38.04 -2.20 17.44
C HIS A 233 -39.40 -2.53 16.77
N ALA A 234 -40.28 -1.54 16.63
CA ALA A 234 -41.54 -1.70 15.91
C ALA A 234 -41.30 -1.96 14.41
N ILE A 235 -40.38 -1.21 13.79
CA ILE A 235 -39.99 -1.40 12.38
C ILE A 235 -39.40 -2.80 12.17
N LEU A 236 -38.44 -3.21 13.01
CA LEU A 236 -37.84 -4.54 12.94
C LEU A 236 -38.85 -5.67 13.13
N ARG A 237 -39.87 -5.47 14.00
CA ARG A 237 -40.95 -6.45 14.18
C ARG A 237 -41.83 -6.56 12.94
N THR A 238 -42.16 -5.45 12.30
CA THR A 238 -42.92 -5.47 11.03
C THR A 238 -42.11 -6.09 9.90
N LEU A 239 -40.82 -5.74 9.80
CA LEU A 239 -39.89 -6.27 8.80
C LEU A 239 -39.70 -7.79 8.95
N ARG A 240 -39.57 -8.27 10.20
CA ARG A 240 -39.52 -9.70 10.54
C ARG A 240 -40.78 -10.43 10.07
N GLY A 241 -41.95 -9.86 10.35
CA GLY A 241 -43.24 -10.41 9.91
C GLY A 241 -43.39 -10.46 8.38
N THR A 242 -42.93 -9.44 7.67
CA THR A 242 -42.97 -9.41 6.20
C THR A 242 -41.98 -10.36 5.53
N LEU A 243 -40.82 -10.57 6.14
CA LEU A 243 -39.75 -11.42 5.61
C LEU A 243 -39.87 -12.89 6.05
N GLY A 244 -40.84 -13.22 6.92
CA GLY A 244 -41.07 -14.59 7.38
C GLY A 244 -39.98 -15.15 8.29
N ILE A 245 -39.18 -14.28 8.91
CA ILE A 245 -38.02 -14.68 9.73
C ILE A 245 -38.51 -15.18 11.09
N SER A 246 -38.05 -16.37 11.45
CA SER A 246 -38.38 -17.00 12.72
C SER A 246 -37.72 -16.29 13.90
N GLU A 247 -38.27 -16.51 15.10
CA GLU A 247 -37.69 -15.94 16.32
C GLU A 247 -36.29 -16.49 16.60
N ALA A 248 -36.03 -17.75 16.24
CA ALA A 248 -34.70 -18.37 16.35
C ALA A 248 -33.66 -17.71 15.43
N GLU A 249 -34.02 -17.39 14.19
CA GLU A 249 -33.13 -16.68 13.24
C GLU A 249 -32.87 -15.23 13.70
N HIS A 250 -33.87 -14.55 14.26
CA HIS A 250 -33.68 -13.23 14.85
C HIS A 250 -32.70 -13.27 16.03
N GLU A 251 -32.82 -14.26 16.92
CA GLU A 251 -31.89 -14.43 18.04
C GLU A 251 -30.46 -14.76 17.58
N GLN A 252 -30.30 -15.56 16.52
CA GLN A 252 -29.00 -15.83 15.91
C GLN A 252 -28.35 -14.54 15.39
N ILE A 253 -29.08 -13.71 14.62
CA ILE A 253 -28.57 -12.41 14.14
C ILE A 253 -28.15 -11.51 15.30
N MET A 254 -28.99 -11.43 16.34
CA MET A 254 -28.70 -10.61 17.52
C MET A 254 -27.46 -11.10 18.27
N ASN A 255 -27.24 -12.41 18.32
CA ASN A 255 -26.05 -13.01 18.95
C ASN A 255 -24.79 -12.82 18.09
N ASP A 256 -24.88 -12.99 16.78
CA ASP A 256 -23.77 -12.76 15.85
C ASP A 256 -23.32 -11.30 15.88
N LEU A 257 -24.26 -10.35 15.89
CA LEU A 257 -23.95 -8.92 15.99
C LEU A 257 -23.30 -8.57 17.33
N LYS A 258 -23.79 -9.12 18.46
CA LYS A 258 -23.17 -8.93 19.78
C LYS A 258 -21.76 -9.51 19.88
N ASN A 259 -21.52 -10.67 19.26
CA ASN A 259 -20.19 -11.30 19.24
C ASN A 259 -19.19 -10.55 18.36
N THR A 260 -19.67 -9.88 17.31
CA THR A 260 -18.82 -9.10 16.40
C THR A 260 -18.31 -7.80 17.04
N GLU A 261 -19.05 -7.22 18.00
CA GLU A 261 -18.65 -6.00 18.72
C GLU A 261 -17.73 -6.24 19.94
N GLN A 262 -17.56 -7.50 20.38
CA GLN A 262 -16.69 -7.86 21.52
C GLN A 262 -15.25 -8.25 21.12
N ARG A 263 -14.89 -8.14 19.84
CA ARG A 263 -13.53 -8.37 19.32
C ARG A 263 -12.89 -7.08 18.83
#